data_AF-A0A845K4D9-F1
#
_entry.id   AF-A0A845K4D9-F1
#
_cell.length_a   1.000
_cell.length_b   1.000
_cell.length_c   1.000
_cell.angle_alpha   90.00
_cell.angle_beta   90.00
_cell.angle_gamma   90.00
#
_symmetry.space_group_name_H-M   'P 1'
#
loop_
_entity.id
_entity.type
_entity.pdbx_description
1 polymer ?
#
loop_
_entity_poly.entity_id
_entity_poly.type
_entity_poly.pdbx_seq_one_letter_code
_entity_poly.pdbx_strand_id
1 'polypeptide(L)'
;MTSSPSLIWVVAAIGFYILNIFLGLFIAFRKKTAQSLKIHKLLFYSIAFCLVYYLIMNQTHDENGLLDYLVCLYCITLVPFSKRWDVLIHAFIAAMGLVLLPLMIIVRI
;
A
#
# COMPACT_ATOMS: atom_id res chain seq x y z
N MET A 1 -17.49 -20.91 1.93
CA MET A 1 -16.69 -19.74 2.34
C MET A 1 -15.21 -20.12 2.22
N THR A 2 -14.71 -20.35 1.02
CA THR A 2 -13.27 -20.52 0.79
C THR A 2 -12.71 -19.13 0.56
N SER A 3 -11.98 -18.59 1.53
CA SER A 3 -11.28 -17.30 1.39
C SER A 3 -10.41 -17.34 0.14
N SER A 4 -10.56 -16.37 -0.77
CA SER A 4 -9.75 -16.32 -1.99
C SER A 4 -8.26 -16.30 -1.60
N PRO A 5 -7.40 -17.17 -2.16
CA PRO A 5 -5.97 -17.28 -1.78
C PRO A 5 -5.21 -15.95 -1.92
N SER A 6 -5.72 -15.03 -2.73
CA SER A 6 -5.15 -13.69 -2.96
C SER A 6 -5.31 -12.74 -1.76
N LEU A 7 -6.31 -12.95 -0.89
CA LEU A 7 -6.69 -12.00 0.16
C LEU A 7 -5.60 -11.77 1.21
N ILE A 8 -4.79 -12.80 1.49
CA ILE A 8 -3.67 -12.69 2.45
C ILE A 8 -2.65 -11.63 2.03
N TRP A 9 -2.48 -11.41 0.72
CA TRP A 9 -1.57 -10.40 0.19
C TRP A 9 -2.07 -8.98 0.43
N VAL A 10 -3.39 -8.74 0.36
CA VAL A 10 -3.99 -7.44 0.68
C VAL A 10 -3.88 -7.15 2.19
N VAL A 11 -4.16 -8.14 3.03
CA VAL A 11 -4.03 -8.01 4.49
C VAL A 11 -2.59 -7.71 4.90
N ALA A 12 -1.62 -8.44 4.32
CA ALA A 12 -0.20 -8.17 4.52
C ALA A 12 0.19 -6.76 4.03
N ALA A 13 -0.29 -6.36 2.85
CA ALA A 13 -0.06 -5.02 2.31
C ALA A 13 -0.57 -3.94 3.28
N ILE A 14 -1.79 -4.07 3.81
CA ILE A 14 -2.37 -3.15 4.81
C ILE A 14 -1.45 -3.02 6.03
N GLY A 15 -0.99 -4.16 6.58
CA GLY A 15 -0.08 -4.17 7.72
C GLY A 15 1.22 -3.41 7.45
N PHE A 16 1.89 -3.71 6.33
CA PHE A 16 3.09 -2.97 5.93
C PHE A 16 2.80 -1.49 5.66
N TYR A 17 1.65 -1.17 5.08
CA TYR A 17 1.24 0.20 4.77
C TYR A 17 1.09 1.06 6.02
N ILE A 18 0.41 0.53 7.04
CA ILE A 18 0.25 1.19 8.34
C ILE A 18 1.62 1.49 8.96
N LEU A 19 2.49 0.47 9.05
CA LEU A 19 3.84 0.64 9.58
C LEU A 19 4.63 1.69 8.79
N ASN A 20 4.46 1.72 7.47
CA ASN A 20 5.17 2.63 6.60
C ASN A 20 4.73 4.09 6.75
N ILE A 21 3.42 4.34 6.93
CA ILE A 21 2.88 5.69 7.24
C ILE A 21 3.47 6.19 8.56
N PHE A 22 3.36 5.40 9.63
CA PHE A 22 3.84 5.83 10.95
C PHE A 22 5.34 6.05 10.97
N LEU A 23 6.12 5.21 10.28
CA LEU A 23 7.56 5.43 10.12
C LEU A 23 7.85 6.70 9.32
N GLY A 24 7.08 6.98 8.27
CA GLY A 24 7.19 8.23 7.50
C GLY A 24 6.94 9.47 8.36
N LEU A 25 5.89 9.45 9.18
CA LEU A 25 5.57 10.52 10.14
C LEU A 25 6.66 10.65 11.22
N PHE A 26 7.19 9.55 11.73
CA PHE A 26 8.30 9.57 12.67
C PHE A 26 9.54 10.24 12.06
N ILE A 27 9.89 9.91 10.81
CA ILE A 27 11.01 10.53 10.09
C ILE A 27 10.78 12.03 9.89
N ALA A 28 9.52 12.44 9.66
CA ALA A 28 9.14 13.83 9.45
C ALA A 28 9.25 14.71 10.71
N PHE A 29 8.73 14.24 11.84
CA PHE A 29 8.64 15.03 13.08
C PHE A 29 9.81 14.82 14.05
N ARG A 30 10.61 13.77 13.86
CA ARG A 30 11.76 13.44 14.71
C ARG A 30 13.04 13.51 13.90
N LYS A 31 13.99 12.62 14.19
CA LYS A 31 15.32 12.63 13.57
C LYS A 31 15.34 11.69 12.36
N LYS A 32 15.56 12.28 11.19
CA LYS A 32 15.84 11.56 9.95
C LYS A 32 17.18 10.84 10.04
N THR A 33 17.15 9.50 10.01
CA THR A 33 18.37 8.66 9.99
C THR A 33 18.46 7.89 8.68
N ALA A 34 19.68 7.56 8.24
CA ALA A 34 19.86 6.73 7.04
C ALA A 34 19.17 5.36 7.17
N GLN A 35 19.18 4.78 8.38
CA GLN A 35 18.53 3.51 8.67
C GLN A 35 17.00 3.59 8.57
N SER A 36 16.36 4.61 9.16
CA SER A 36 14.91 4.78 9.07
C SER A 36 14.43 4.98 7.63
N LEU A 37 15.17 5.74 6.83
CA LEU A 37 14.89 5.90 5.39
C LEU A 37 15.02 4.57 4.62
N LYS A 38 16.02 3.74 4.95
CA LYS A 38 16.17 2.41 4.34
C LYS A 38 14.98 1.51 4.70
N ILE A 39 14.57 1.49 5.96
CA ILE A 39 13.41 0.70 6.41
C ILE A 39 12.12 1.19 5.75
N HIS A 40 11.89 2.51 5.68
CA HIS A 40 10.73 3.08 5.00
C HIS A 40 10.66 2.72 3.50
N LYS A 41 11.82 2.69 2.82
CA LYS A 41 11.90 2.20 1.43
C LYS A 41 11.64 0.70 1.34
N LEU A 42 12.20 -0.09 2.25
CA LEU A 42 11.98 -1.54 2.30
C LEU A 42 10.50 -1.88 2.49
N LEU A 43 9.84 -1.24 3.45
CA LEU A 43 8.40 -1.40 3.68
C LEU A 43 7.59 -1.04 2.43
N PHE A 44 7.95 0.05 1.74
CA PHE A 44 7.32 0.40 0.46
C PHE A 44 7.48 -0.71 -0.60
N TYR A 45 8.68 -1.29 -0.74
CA TYR A 45 8.89 -2.39 -1.67
C TYR A 45 8.10 -3.64 -1.27
N SER A 46 7.98 -3.94 0.03
CA SER A 46 7.12 -5.03 0.52
C SER A 46 5.65 -4.81 0.17
N ILE A 47 5.14 -3.58 0.32
CA ILE A 47 3.76 -3.23 -0.08
C ILE A 47 3.58 -3.45 -1.58
N ALA A 48 4.47 -2.91 -2.40
CA ALA A 48 4.40 -3.06 -3.85
C ALA A 48 4.44 -4.53 -4.27
N PHE A 49 5.32 -5.33 -3.63
CA PHE A 49 5.40 -6.76 -3.86
C PHE A 49 4.07 -7.46 -3.54
N CYS A 50 3.48 -7.20 -2.37
CA CYS A 50 2.19 -7.77 -1.99
C CYS A 50 1.08 -7.41 -2.98
N LEU A 51 1.00 -6.15 -3.42
CA LEU A 51 -0.04 -5.70 -4.36
C LEU A 51 0.14 -6.30 -5.76
N VAL A 52 1.37 -6.39 -6.26
CA VAL A 52 1.66 -7.04 -7.54
C VAL A 52 1.30 -8.53 -7.47
N TYR A 53 1.67 -9.21 -6.39
CA TYR A 53 1.39 -10.63 -6.24
C TYR A 53 -0.10 -10.91 -6.03
N TYR A 54 -0.82 -10.03 -5.33
CA TYR A 54 -2.28 -10.03 -5.28
C TYR A 54 -2.86 -9.98 -6.70
N LEU A 55 -2.46 -9.01 -7.53
CA LEU A 55 -2.99 -8.88 -8.88
C LEU A 55 -2.70 -10.13 -9.73
N ILE A 56 -1.50 -10.71 -9.63
CA ILE A 56 -1.14 -11.93 -10.36
C ILE A 56 -2.05 -13.09 -9.94
N MET A 57 -2.15 -13.36 -8.64
CA MET A 57 -2.95 -14.47 -8.11
C MET A 57 -4.45 -14.29 -8.35
N ASN A 58 -4.92 -13.06 -8.33
CA ASN A 58 -6.33 -12.75 -8.52
C ASN A 58 -6.70 -12.75 -10.02
N GLN A 59 -5.74 -12.46 -10.91
CA GLN A 59 -5.92 -12.60 -12.36
C GLN A 59 -6.04 -14.07 -12.80
N THR A 60 -5.32 -15.01 -12.17
CA THR A 60 -5.42 -16.44 -12.52
C THR A 60 -6.78 -17.05 -12.20
N HIS A 61 -7.62 -16.35 -11.44
CA HIS A 61 -8.98 -16.76 -11.09
C HIS A 61 -10.04 -15.90 -11.81
N ASP A 62 -9.63 -15.03 -12.76
CA ASP A 62 -10.48 -14.04 -13.45
C ASP A 62 -11.24 -13.11 -12.50
N GLU A 63 -10.69 -12.90 -11.30
CA GLU A 63 -11.35 -12.11 -10.28
C GLU A 63 -11.01 -10.62 -10.39
N ASN A 64 -9.93 -10.21 -11.07
CA ASN A 64 -9.52 -8.78 -11.10
C ASN A 64 -10.56 -7.86 -11.73
N GLY A 65 -10.93 -6.83 -10.96
CA GLY A 65 -11.77 -5.72 -11.38
C GLY A 65 -10.94 -4.48 -11.68
N LEU A 66 -11.53 -3.54 -12.41
CA LEU A 66 -10.91 -2.23 -12.70
C LEU A 66 -10.44 -1.50 -11.43
N LEU A 67 -11.22 -1.60 -10.35
CA LEU A 67 -10.89 -0.96 -9.07
C LEU A 67 -9.58 -1.49 -8.48
N ASP A 68 -9.24 -2.77 -8.63
CA ASP A 68 -8.00 -3.30 -8.06
C ASP A 68 -6.78 -2.71 -8.74
N TYR A 69 -6.83 -2.62 -10.07
CA TYR A 69 -5.76 -2.02 -10.85
C TYR A 69 -5.60 -0.55 -10.50
N LEU A 70 -6.69 0.20 -10.34
CA LEU A 70 -6.66 1.61 -9.95
C LEU A 70 -6.07 1.81 -8.54
N VAL A 71 -6.50 1.02 -7.56
CA VAL A 71 -5.98 1.12 -6.18
C VAL A 71 -4.50 0.70 -6.13
N CYS A 72 -4.11 -0.38 -6.80
CA CYS A 72 -2.71 -0.79 -6.89
C CYS A 72 -1.86 0.28 -7.57
N LEU A 73 -2.32 0.84 -8.70
CA LEU A 73 -1.64 1.91 -9.40
C LEU A 73 -1.49 3.15 -8.51
N TYR A 74 -2.55 3.57 -7.82
CA TYR A 74 -2.53 4.68 -6.87
C TYR A 74 -1.46 4.47 -5.79
N CYS A 75 -1.45 3.30 -5.16
CA CYS A 75 -0.50 2.97 -4.09
C CYS A 75 0.95 2.87 -4.56
N ILE A 76 1.19 2.32 -5.76
CA ILE A 76 2.55 2.10 -6.29
C ILE A 76 3.12 3.35 -6.95
N THR A 77 2.28 4.25 -7.48
CA THR A 77 2.76 5.41 -8.27
C THR A 77 2.48 6.74 -7.58
N LEU A 78 1.23 7.03 -7.25
CA LEU A 78 0.85 8.36 -6.75
C LEU A 78 1.40 8.62 -5.35
N VAL A 79 1.36 7.62 -4.48
CA VAL A 79 1.87 7.72 -3.11
C VAL A 79 3.37 8.00 -3.05
N PRO A 80 4.28 7.28 -3.75
CA PRO A 80 5.69 7.65 -3.75
C PRO A 80 5.96 8.95 -4.52
N PHE A 81 5.16 9.27 -5.55
CA PHE A 81 5.30 10.54 -6.27
C PHE A 81 5.01 11.75 -5.38
N SER A 82 4.03 11.66 -4.49
CA SER A 82 3.67 12.75 -3.58
C SER A 82 4.76 13.08 -2.55
N LYS A 83 5.79 12.25 -2.38
CA LYS A 83 6.99 12.56 -1.58
C LYS A 83 7.75 13.81 -2.05
N ARG A 84 7.52 14.23 -3.29
CA ARG A 84 8.13 15.45 -3.87
C ARG A 84 7.44 16.73 -3.41
N TRP A 85 6.27 16.62 -2.79
CA TRP A 85 5.47 17.75 -2.32
C TRP A 85 5.75 17.99 -0.83
N ASP A 86 4.78 18.56 -0.12
CA ASP A 86 4.83 18.69 1.33
C ASP A 86 4.59 17.35 2.05
N VAL A 87 5.21 17.19 3.23
CA VAL A 87 5.15 15.98 4.02
C VAL A 87 3.74 15.66 4.52
N LEU A 88 2.95 16.67 4.90
CA LEU A 88 1.57 16.47 5.33
C LEU A 88 0.70 16.03 4.16
N ILE A 89 0.93 16.58 2.97
CA ILE A 89 0.22 16.16 1.75
C ILE A 89 0.57 14.71 1.39
N HIS A 90 1.85 14.32 1.48
CA HIS A 90 2.26 12.94 1.29
C HIS A 90 1.57 11.99 2.29
N ALA A 91 1.56 12.36 3.57
CA ALA A 91 0.90 11.58 4.62
C ALA A 91 -0.61 11.44 4.37
N PHE A 92 -1.28 12.52 3.94
CA PHE A 92 -2.70 12.50 3.58
C PHE A 92 -2.98 11.56 2.40
N ILE A 93 -2.20 11.67 1.32
CA ILE A 93 -2.32 10.81 0.14
C ILE A 93 -2.08 9.34 0.49
N ALA A 94 -1.11 9.06 1.37
CA ALA A 94 -0.88 7.71 1.88
C ALA A 94 -2.05 7.21 2.73
N ALA A 95 -2.62 8.04 3.62
CA ALA A 95 -3.80 7.67 4.41
C ALA A 95 -5.01 7.35 3.53
N MET A 96 -5.23 8.09 2.44
CA MET A 96 -6.24 7.74 1.43
C MET A 96 -5.98 6.37 0.81
N GLY A 97 -4.71 6.07 0.45
CA GLY A 97 -4.33 4.75 -0.04
C GLY A 97 -4.65 3.62 0.95
N LEU A 98 -4.42 3.86 2.24
CA LEU A 98 -4.79 2.92 3.30
C LEU A 98 -6.30 2.67 3.38
N VAL A 99 -7.14 3.69 3.16
CA VAL A 99 -8.61 3.54 3.14
C VAL A 99 -9.07 2.77 1.89
N LEU A 100 -8.40 2.97 0.75
CA LEU A 100 -8.72 2.28 -0.50
C LEU A 100 -8.39 0.79 -0.48
N LEU A 101 -7.36 0.36 0.26
CA LEU A 101 -6.94 -1.05 0.32
C LEU A 101 -8.02 -2.01 0.86
N PRO A 102 -8.68 -1.75 2.01
CA PRO A 102 -9.81 -2.56 2.47
C PRO A 102 -11.01 -2.52 1.52
N LEU A 103 -11.17 -1.44 0.76
CA LEU A 103 -12.29 -1.25 -0.18
C LEU A 103 -12.25 -2.30 -1.30
N MET A 104 -11.04 -2.73 -1.70
CA MET A 104 -10.83 -3.85 -2.63
C MET A 104 -11.42 -5.15 -2.09
N ILE A 105 -11.42 -5.37 -0.76
CA ILE A 105 -11.99 -6.57 -0.13
C ILE A 105 -13.51 -6.45 -0.05
N ILE A 106 -14.02 -5.30 0.41
CA ILE A 106 -15.45 -5.11 0.71
C ILE A 106 -16.30 -5.12 -0.57
N VAL A 107 -15.85 -4.45 -1.64
CA VAL A 107 -16.63 -4.37 -2.90
C VAL A 107 -16.78 -5.73 -3.59
N ARG A 108 -15.96 -6.72 -3.19
CA ARG A 108 -15.97 -8.08 -3.75
C ARG A 108 -16.84 -9.06 -2.95
N ILE A 109 -17.33 -8.68 -1.77
CA ILE A 109 -18.27 -9.45 -0.95
C ILE A 109 -19.68 -9.14 -1.42
#